data_AF-A0A0F0C7T7-F1
#
_entry.id   AF-A0A0F0C7T7-F1
#
_cell.length_a   1.000
_cell.length_b   1.000
_cell.length_c   1.000
_cell.angle_alpha   90.00
_cell.angle_beta   90.00
_cell.angle_gamma   90.00
#
_symmetry.space_group_name_H-M   'P 1'
#
loop_
_entity.id
_entity.type
_entity.pdbx_description
1 polymer ?
#
loop_
_entity_poly.entity_id
_entity_poly.type
_entity_poly.pdbx_seq_one_letter_code
_entity_poly.pdbx_strand_id
1 'polypeptide(L)'
;MKQIEKWLQDNNITYCTAKWGNPDYFNDGFTVCGLMVTFDFYQDRDAPAKMSAFERYMGRKRAYNCEYYKYGAGWWIRVLTAADAPKLEEHEKRVSDAVEAFWQAEHARRQAMQKAS
;
A
#
# COMPACT_ATOMS: atom_id res chain seq x y z
N MET A 1 -7.54 13.86 -4.97
CA MET A 1 -8.13 12.97 -3.95
C MET A 1 -9.25 13.60 -3.13
N LYS A 2 -9.27 14.92 -2.89
CA LYS A 2 -10.35 15.63 -2.16
C LYS A 2 -11.79 15.22 -2.47
N GLN A 3 -12.13 14.93 -3.74
CA GLN A 3 -13.48 14.46 -4.09
C GLN A 3 -13.78 13.04 -3.57
N ILE A 4 -12.77 12.16 -3.53
CA ILE A 4 -12.90 10.82 -2.94
C ILE A 4 -13.02 10.95 -1.43
N GLU A 5 -12.17 11.76 -0.79
CA GLU A 5 -12.21 12.05 0.65
C GLU A 5 -13.59 12.55 1.08
N LYS A 6 -14.13 13.54 0.37
CA LYS A 6 -15.49 14.05 0.63
C LYS A 6 -16.55 12.95 0.49
N TRP A 7 -16.48 12.15 -0.57
CA TRP A 7 -17.44 11.07 -0.76
C TRP A 7 -17.35 10.01 0.35
N LEU A 8 -16.14 9.68 0.81
CA LEU A 8 -15.94 8.76 1.95
C LEU A 8 -16.54 9.32 3.24
N GLN A 9 -16.35 10.63 3.50
CA GLN A 9 -16.98 11.32 4.63
C GLN A 9 -18.51 11.28 4.55
N ASP A 10 -19.08 11.65 3.39
CA ASP A 10 -20.52 11.68 3.16
C ASP A 10 -21.18 10.28 3.33
N ASN A 11 -20.41 9.20 3.14
CA ASN A 11 -20.88 7.81 3.29
C ASN A 11 -20.45 7.16 4.62
N ASN A 12 -19.88 7.93 5.55
CA ASN A 12 -19.41 7.45 6.85
C ASN A 12 -18.47 6.22 6.72
N ILE A 13 -17.52 6.31 5.79
CA ILE A 13 -16.47 5.30 5.56
C ILE A 13 -15.18 5.79 6.20
N THR A 14 -14.57 4.94 7.03
CA THR A 14 -13.30 5.24 7.70
C THR A 14 -12.15 5.30 6.70
N TYR A 15 -11.37 6.38 6.76
CA TYR A 15 -10.15 6.53 5.97
C TYR A 15 -9.14 7.44 6.66
N CYS A 16 -7.88 7.37 6.23
CA CYS A 16 -6.88 8.38 6.51
C CYS A 16 -5.99 8.64 5.29
N THR A 17 -5.32 9.79 5.27
CA THR A 17 -4.25 10.06 4.30
C THR A 17 -2.98 9.34 4.73
N ALA A 18 -2.33 8.64 3.80
CA ALA A 18 -1.09 7.93 4.06
C ALA A 18 -0.03 8.28 3.02
N LYS A 19 1.24 8.10 3.42
CA LYS A 19 2.40 8.20 2.55
C LYS A 19 3.05 6.83 2.46
N TRP A 20 3.40 6.40 1.25
CA TRP A 20 4.12 5.16 0.99
C TRP A 20 5.43 5.43 0.26
N GLY A 21 6.32 4.44 0.29
CA GLY A 21 7.72 4.58 -0.12
C GLY A 21 8.65 4.81 1.07
N ASN A 22 9.96 4.73 0.81
CA ASN A 22 10.98 5.01 1.81
C ASN A 22 11.95 6.08 1.27
N PRO A 23 11.87 7.33 1.77
CA PRO A 23 12.73 8.41 1.28
C PRO A 23 14.21 8.19 1.57
N ASP A 24 14.53 7.38 2.57
CA ASP A 24 15.87 7.23 3.13
C ASP A 24 16.59 5.98 2.62
N TYR A 25 15.88 5.01 2.03
CA TYR A 25 16.50 3.74 1.60
C TYR A 25 17.56 3.96 0.52
N PHE A 26 17.22 4.75 -0.50
CA PHE A 26 18.14 5.15 -1.57
C PHE A 26 18.57 6.62 -1.44
N ASN A 27 18.14 7.33 -0.40
CA ASN A 27 18.29 8.78 -0.24
C ASN A 27 17.78 9.58 -1.46
N ASP A 28 16.77 9.06 -2.16
CA ASP A 28 16.17 9.70 -3.35
C ASP A 28 14.92 10.53 -2.99
N GLY A 29 14.52 10.53 -1.71
CA GLY A 29 13.34 11.27 -1.23
C GLY A 29 12.02 10.69 -1.74
N PHE A 30 12.02 9.46 -2.29
CA PHE A 30 10.85 8.89 -2.92
C PHE A 30 9.72 8.67 -1.90
N THR A 31 8.59 9.35 -2.15
CA THR A 31 7.33 9.13 -1.43
C THR A 31 6.15 9.35 -2.37
N VAL A 32 5.07 8.61 -2.15
CA VAL A 32 3.77 8.84 -2.81
C VAL A 32 2.69 9.03 -1.75
N CYS A 33 1.72 9.89 -2.05
CA CYS A 33 0.61 10.18 -1.13
C CYS A 33 -0.68 9.55 -1.65
N GLY A 34 -1.52 9.03 -0.74
CA GLY A 34 -2.85 8.56 -1.07
C GLY A 34 -3.75 8.35 0.13
N LEU A 35 -4.76 7.49 -0.03
CA LEU A 35 -5.74 7.19 1.01
C LEU A 35 -5.65 5.73 1.42
N MET A 36 -5.70 5.49 2.73
CA MET A 36 -5.95 4.19 3.31
C MET A 36 -7.40 4.16 3.77
N VAL A 37 -8.22 3.33 3.13
CA VAL A 37 -9.65 3.17 3.46
C VAL A 37 -9.83 1.85 4.20
N THR A 38 -10.60 1.80 5.28
CA THR A 38 -10.78 0.59 6.08
C THR A 38 -12.25 0.18 6.19
N PHE A 39 -12.48 -1.13 6.13
CA PHE A 39 -13.78 -1.77 6.34
C PHE A 39 -13.60 -2.86 7.39
N ASP A 40 -14.13 -2.65 8.58
CA ASP A 40 -14.09 -3.61 9.69
C ASP A 40 -15.45 -4.29 9.84
N PHE A 41 -15.54 -5.58 9.53
CA PHE A 41 -16.81 -6.31 9.52
C PHE A 41 -17.17 -6.84 10.92
N TYR A 42 -16.27 -6.75 11.90
CA TYR A 42 -16.61 -7.03 13.31
C TYR A 42 -17.30 -5.83 13.95
N GLN A 43 -16.79 -4.63 13.70
CA GLN A 43 -17.25 -3.41 14.37
C GLN A 43 -18.37 -2.70 13.61
N ASP A 44 -18.38 -2.79 12.28
CA ASP A 44 -19.36 -2.11 11.42
C ASP A 44 -20.22 -3.13 10.67
N ARG A 45 -21.48 -3.28 11.10
CA ARG A 45 -22.45 -4.18 10.45
C ARG A 45 -22.80 -3.76 9.02
N ASP A 46 -22.63 -2.48 8.70
CA ASP A 46 -22.90 -1.94 7.37
C ASP A 46 -21.64 -1.98 6.48
N ALA A 47 -20.49 -2.45 7.00
CA ALA A 47 -19.23 -2.56 6.25
C ALA A 47 -19.38 -3.28 4.90
N PRO A 48 -20.10 -4.41 4.76
CA PRO A 48 -20.30 -5.05 3.46
C PRO A 48 -21.01 -4.14 2.43
N ALA A 49 -22.04 -3.41 2.87
CA ALA A 49 -22.81 -2.53 2.02
C ALA A 49 -21.98 -1.29 1.63
N LYS A 50 -21.25 -0.71 2.58
CA LYS A 50 -20.33 0.41 2.35
C LYS A 50 -19.20 0.03 1.40
N MET A 51 -18.59 -1.15 1.56
CA MET A 51 -17.56 -1.65 0.67
C MET A 51 -18.10 -1.83 -0.75
N SER A 52 -19.29 -2.42 -0.90
CA SER A 52 -19.94 -2.56 -2.22
C SER A 52 -20.23 -1.20 -2.88
N ALA A 53 -20.64 -0.19 -2.09
CA ALA A 53 -20.85 1.17 -2.59
C ALA A 53 -19.53 1.83 -3.01
N PHE A 54 -18.48 1.63 -2.22
CA PHE A 54 -17.12 2.12 -2.50
C PHE A 54 -16.57 1.54 -3.81
N GLU A 55 -16.68 0.22 -4.00
CA GLU A 55 -16.23 -0.46 -5.23
C GLU A 55 -16.94 0.11 -6.47
N ARG A 56 -18.27 0.31 -6.40
CA ARG A 56 -19.04 0.93 -7.50
C ARG A 56 -18.64 2.39 -7.76
N TYR A 57 -18.31 3.13 -6.70
CA TYR A 57 -17.86 4.51 -6.83
C TYR A 57 -16.48 4.59 -7.47
N MET A 58 -15.53 3.78 -6.99
CA MET A 58 -14.15 3.76 -7.46
C MET A 58 -13.99 3.11 -8.83
N GLY A 59 -14.80 2.10 -9.17
CA GLY A 59 -14.80 1.46 -10.49
C GLY A 59 -15.10 2.41 -11.65
N ARG A 60 -15.71 3.58 -11.37
CA ARG A 60 -15.94 4.65 -12.36
C ARG A 60 -14.78 5.63 -12.48
N LYS A 61 -13.79 5.58 -11.58
CA LYS A 61 -12.70 6.54 -11.48
C LYS A 61 -11.37 5.96 -11.96
N ARG A 62 -11.21 5.86 -13.28
CA ARG A 62 -9.99 5.31 -13.93
C ARG A 62 -8.68 6.02 -13.60
N ALA A 63 -8.72 7.24 -13.06
CA ALA A 63 -7.54 7.99 -12.64
C ALA A 63 -6.91 7.47 -11.33
N TYR A 64 -7.53 6.46 -10.69
CA TYR A 64 -7.09 5.93 -9.41
C TYR A 64 -6.95 4.41 -9.47
N ASN A 65 -6.00 3.89 -8.70
CA ASN A 65 -5.80 2.47 -8.48
C ASN A 65 -6.22 2.13 -7.05
N CYS A 66 -6.90 1.00 -6.88
CA CYS A 66 -7.31 0.47 -5.59
C CYS A 66 -6.68 -0.92 -5.39
N GLU A 67 -5.79 -1.04 -4.41
CA GLU A 67 -5.25 -2.32 -3.96
C GLU A 67 -5.90 -2.76 -2.66
N TYR A 68 -6.26 -4.04 -2.59
CA TYR A 68 -7.07 -4.60 -1.52
C TYR A 68 -6.23 -5.54 -0.67
N TYR A 69 -6.23 -5.29 0.64
CA TYR A 69 -5.49 -6.08 1.60
C TYR A 69 -6.41 -6.56 2.72
N LYS A 70 -6.47 -7.87 2.90
CA LYS A 70 -7.28 -8.47 3.96
C LYS A 70 -6.56 -8.40 5.30
N TYR A 71 -7.25 -8.01 6.36
CA TYR A 71 -6.76 -8.08 7.74
C TYR A 71 -7.86 -8.63 8.66
N GLY A 72 -7.65 -9.78 9.31
CA GLY A 72 -8.69 -10.40 10.12
C GLY A 72 -10.02 -10.57 9.36
N ALA A 73 -11.13 -10.07 9.94
CA ALA A 73 -12.42 -9.93 9.24
C ALA A 73 -12.63 -8.50 8.71
N GLY A 74 -11.60 -7.92 8.11
CA GLY A 74 -11.64 -6.59 7.55
C GLY A 74 -10.80 -6.47 6.28
N TRP A 75 -10.97 -5.34 5.62
CA TRP A 75 -10.21 -4.97 4.42
C TRP A 75 -9.66 -3.56 4.60
N TRP A 76 -8.37 -3.39 4.34
CA TRP A 76 -7.82 -2.07 4.11
C TRP A 76 -7.49 -1.94 2.63
N ILE A 77 -7.82 -0.79 2.07
CA ILE A 77 -7.70 -0.53 0.64
C ILE A 77 -6.78 0.67 0.47
N ARG A 78 -5.69 0.46 -0.27
CA ARG A 78 -4.77 1.50 -0.69
C ARG A 78 -5.32 2.15 -1.96
N VAL A 79 -5.61 3.45 -1.89
CA VAL A 79 -6.05 4.25 -3.04
C VAL A 79 -4.94 5.21 -3.41
N LEU A 80 -4.37 5.01 -4.60
CA LEU A 80 -3.35 5.87 -5.20
C LEU A 80 -3.85 6.44 -6.53
N THR A 81 -3.16 7.45 -7.05
CA THR A 81 -3.36 7.82 -8.44
C THR A 81 -2.84 6.70 -9.34
N ALA A 82 -3.44 6.54 -10.52
CA ALA A 82 -2.97 5.55 -11.49
C ALA A 82 -1.51 5.80 -11.94
N ALA A 83 -1.01 7.03 -11.81
CA ALA A 83 0.37 7.38 -12.12
C ALA A 83 1.35 7.06 -10.99
N ASP A 84 0.91 7.09 -9.73
CA ASP A 84 1.78 6.86 -8.57
C ASP A 84 1.83 5.40 -8.14
N ALA A 85 0.77 4.63 -8.40
CA ALA A 85 0.72 3.20 -8.10
C ALA A 85 1.89 2.40 -8.72
N PRO A 86 2.18 2.48 -10.04
CA PRO A 86 3.29 1.72 -10.62
C PRO A 86 4.67 2.22 -10.13
N LYS A 87 4.80 3.51 -9.80
CA LYS A 87 6.05 4.05 -9.24
C LYS A 87 6.34 3.48 -7.86
N LEU A 88 5.29 3.35 -7.04
CA LEU A 88 5.41 2.74 -5.73
C LEU A 88 5.81 1.26 -5.85
N GLU A 89 5.14 0.51 -6.73
CA GLU A 89 5.47 -0.89 -6.99
C GLU A 89 6.93 -1.05 -7.45
N GLU A 90 7.40 -0.21 -8.37
CA GLU A 90 8.79 -0.21 -8.82
C GLU A 90 9.77 0.09 -7.68
N HIS A 91 9.46 1.08 -6.84
CA HIS A 91 10.30 1.42 -5.68
C HIS A 91 10.32 0.28 -4.64
N GLU A 92 9.17 -0.28 -4.28
CA GLU A 92 9.06 -1.41 -3.36
C GLU A 92 9.84 -2.63 -3.89
N LYS A 93 9.77 -2.89 -5.19
CA LYS A 93 10.56 -3.94 -5.85
C LYS A 93 12.06 -3.66 -5.79
N ARG A 94 12.50 -2.45 -6.14
CA ARG A 94 13.92 -2.05 -6.05
C ARG A 94 14.48 -2.21 -4.63
N VAL A 95 13.68 -1.85 -3.62
CA VAL A 95 14.05 -2.06 -2.21
C VAL A 95 14.19 -3.55 -1.92
N SER A 96 13.19 -4.36 -2.30
CA SER A 96 13.22 -5.82 -2.09
C SER A 96 14.46 -6.47 -2.74
N ASP A 97 14.72 -6.15 -4.01
CA ASP A 97 15.86 -6.69 -4.75
C ASP A 97 17.20 -6.31 -4.08
N ALA A 98 17.31 -5.08 -3.57
CA ALA A 98 18.49 -4.62 -2.85
C ALA A 98 18.69 -5.34 -1.51
N VAL A 99 17.60 -5.55 -0.74
CA VAL A 99 17.63 -6.32 0.51
C VAL A 99 18.06 -7.76 0.24
N GLU A 100 17.51 -8.40 -0.79
CA GLU A 100 17.86 -9.76 -1.16
C GLU A 100 19.33 -9.87 -1.57
N ALA A 101 19.81 -8.97 -2.43
CA ALA A 101 21.21 -8.94 -2.86
C ALA A 101 22.17 -8.77 -1.67
N PHE A 102 21.84 -7.92 -0.70
CA PHE A 102 22.61 -7.75 0.53
C PHE A 102 22.71 -9.08 1.30
N TRP A 103 21.58 -9.76 1.52
CA TRP A 103 21.57 -11.02 2.27
C TRP A 103 22.33 -12.13 1.53
N GLN A 104 22.22 -12.22 0.20
CA GLN A 104 22.98 -13.20 -0.58
C GLN A 104 24.50 -12.98 -0.43
N ALA A 105 24.96 -11.72 -0.53
CA ALA A 105 26.36 -11.38 -0.34
C ALA A 105 26.86 -11.69 1.09
N GLU A 106 26.05 -11.36 2.10
CA GLU A 106 26.39 -11.63 3.50
C GLU A 106 26.42 -13.13 3.81
N HIS A 107 25.47 -13.92 3.28
CA HIS A 107 25.48 -15.37 3.42
C HIS A 107 26.72 -16.00 2.77
N ALA A 108 27.08 -15.57 1.54
CA ALA A 108 28.29 -16.04 0.87
C ALA A 108 29.56 -15.71 1.67
N ARG A 109 29.65 -14.49 2.23
CA ARG A 109 30.77 -14.06 3.09
C ARG A 109 30.91 -14.96 4.32
N ARG A 110 29.80 -15.23 5.02
CA ARG A 110 29.80 -16.10 6.21
C ARG A 110 30.22 -17.53 5.89
N GLN A 111 29.76 -18.08 4.77
CA GLN A 111 30.17 -19.41 4.32
C GLN A 111 31.66 -19.48 4.00
N ALA A 112 32.21 -18.44 3.34
CA ALA A 112 33.64 -18.37 3.06
C ALA A 112 34.48 -18.32 4.34
N MET A 113 34.05 -17.54 5.35
CA MET A 113 34.73 -17.46 6.65
C MET A 113 34.69 -18.78 7.43
N GLN A 114 33.57 -19.52 7.38
CA GLN A 114 33.46 -20.83 8.02
C GLN A 114 34.32 -21.91 7.35
N LYS A 115 34.51 -21.83 6.03
CA LYS A 115 35.39 -22.75 5.30
C LYS A 115 36.88 -22.43 5.46
N ALA A 116 37.20 -21.21 5.86
CA ALA A 116 38.57 -20.74 6.09
C ALA A 116 39.03 -20.84 7.55
N SER A 117 38.15 -21.28 8.46
CA SER A 117 38.41 -21.54 9.87
C SER A 117 38.45 -23.02 10.17
#